data_AF-A0A2R8VJY6-F1
#
_entry.id   AF-A0A2R8VJY6-F1
#
_cell.length_a   1.000
_cell.length_b   1.000
_cell.length_c   1.000
_cell.angle_alpha   90.00
_cell.angle_beta   90.00
_cell.angle_gamma   90.00
#
_symmetry.space_group_name_H-M   'P 1'
#
loop_
_entity.id
_entity.type
_entity.pdbx_description
1 polymer ?
#
loop_
_entity_poly.entity_id
_entity_poly.type
_entity_poly.pdbx_seq_one_letter_code
_entity_poly.pdbx_strand_id
1 'polypeptide(L)'
;MAWKPMVVINRMKAMKEVLLTCGEDTADRPPVPIFEHLGFKPRSQGQYINPNTMLKKATCNVIASLIFARRFEYEDPYLIRMLKVLEDSLTELSGLIPEVINTFPILLHIPRLADKFLQSQKSFIAIVDNLLTENRTTWDPAQSPRNLTDAFLAEIEK
;
A
#
# COMPACT_ATOMS: atom_id res chain seq x y z
N MET A 1 23.93 14.40 -0.43
CA MET A 1 22.61 14.99 -0.13
C MET A 1 22.00 14.38 1.14
N ALA A 2 22.77 14.19 2.22
CA ALA A 2 22.37 13.30 3.32
C ALA A 2 21.70 13.99 4.54
N TRP A 3 21.49 15.32 4.49
CA TRP A 3 21.04 16.10 5.65
C TRP A 3 19.96 17.10 5.20
N LYS A 4 18.69 16.68 5.21
CA LYS A 4 17.54 17.60 5.25
C LYS A 4 17.19 17.86 6.72
N PRO A 5 16.93 19.10 7.16
CA PRO A 5 16.49 19.36 8.53
C PRO A 5 15.11 18.71 8.77
N MET A 6 14.96 18.08 9.93
CA MET A 6 13.75 17.35 10.34
C MET A 6 13.27 17.85 11.70
N VAL A 7 11.97 18.15 11.80
CA VAL A 7 11.33 18.56 13.06
C VAL A 7 10.56 17.37 13.64
N VAL A 8 10.75 17.08 14.93
CA VAL A 8 10.13 15.92 15.61
C VAL A 8 9.15 16.39 16.68
N ILE A 9 7.87 16.06 16.52
CA ILE A 9 6.77 16.59 17.35
C ILE A 9 6.41 15.58 18.45
N ASN A 10 7.03 15.73 19.63
CA ASN A 10 6.91 14.79 20.75
C ASN A 10 5.85 15.16 21.82
N ARG A 11 4.97 16.14 21.57
CA ARG A 11 3.97 16.63 22.53
C ARG A 11 2.56 16.48 21.94
N MET A 12 1.65 15.83 22.65
CA MET A 12 0.27 15.61 22.18
C MET A 12 -0.47 16.91 21.81
N LYS A 13 -0.24 18.01 22.55
CA LYS A 13 -0.78 19.34 22.17
C LYS A 13 -0.27 19.77 20.80
N ALA A 14 1.05 19.80 20.59
CA ALA A 14 1.66 20.20 19.33
C ALA A 14 1.31 19.24 18.18
N MET A 15 1.13 17.94 18.46
CA MET A 15 0.69 16.98 17.45
C MET A 15 -0.78 17.21 17.05
N LYS A 16 -1.67 17.60 17.99
CA LYS A 16 -3.04 18.02 17.67
C LYS A 16 -3.07 19.33 16.89
N GLU A 17 -2.24 20.29 17.29
CA GLU A 17 -2.09 21.61 16.67
C GLU A 17 -1.62 21.49 15.22
N VAL A 18 -0.56 20.69 14.97
CA VAL A 18 -0.08 20.39 13.62
C VAL A 18 -1.13 19.62 12.80
N LEU A 19 -1.69 18.51 13.32
CA LEU A 19 -2.59 17.65 12.53
C LEU A 19 -3.99 18.23 12.28
N LEU A 20 -4.45 19.23 13.05
CA LEU A 20 -5.81 19.78 12.95
C LEU A 20 -5.88 21.31 12.75
N THR A 21 -4.92 22.07 13.27
CA THR A 21 -4.94 23.55 13.20
C THR A 21 -4.06 24.06 12.06
N CYS A 22 -2.85 23.50 11.90
CA CYS A 22 -1.97 23.69 10.75
C CYS A 22 -2.07 22.51 9.77
N GLY A 23 -3.27 21.91 9.66
CA GLY A 23 -3.47 20.68 8.89
C GLY A 23 -3.20 20.86 7.40
N GLU A 24 -3.57 22.02 6.84
CA GLU A 24 -3.31 22.36 5.44
C GLU A 24 -1.81 22.60 5.21
N ASP A 25 -1.13 23.33 6.10
CA ASP A 25 0.31 23.61 6.03
C ASP A 25 1.21 22.37 6.21
N THR A 26 0.66 21.25 6.70
CA THR A 26 1.43 20.07 7.12
C THR A 26 0.88 18.72 6.63
N ALA A 27 -0.16 18.72 5.79
CA ALA A 27 -0.66 17.53 5.08
C ALA A 27 0.34 17.01 4.04
N ASP A 28 1.23 17.90 3.57
CA ASP A 28 2.30 17.60 2.62
C ASP A 28 3.17 16.41 3.03
N ARG A 29 3.74 15.75 2.02
CA ARG A 29 4.63 14.61 2.22
C ARG A 29 6.00 14.89 1.61
N PRO A 30 7.10 14.60 2.32
CA PRO A 30 8.41 14.63 1.69
C PRO A 30 8.45 13.61 0.55
N PRO A 31 9.01 13.94 -0.63
CA PRO A 31 9.23 12.97 -1.69
C PRO A 31 10.19 11.90 -1.17
N VAL A 32 9.66 10.69 -1.00
CA VAL A 32 10.42 9.46 -0.75
C VAL A 32 10.48 8.74 -2.11
N PRO A 33 11.66 8.52 -2.71
CA PRO A 33 11.77 7.94 -4.07
C PRO A 33 11.06 6.59 -4.26
N ILE A 34 10.88 5.85 -3.15
CA ILE A 34 10.13 4.60 -3.07
C ILE A 34 8.62 4.83 -3.20
N PHE A 35 8.07 5.88 -2.57
CA PHE A 35 6.63 6.18 -2.62
C PHE A 35 6.23 6.91 -3.91
N GLU A 36 7.13 7.64 -4.57
CA GLU A 36 6.90 8.17 -5.92
C GLU A 36 6.65 7.06 -6.95
N HIS A 37 7.15 5.84 -6.70
CA HIS A 37 6.82 4.64 -7.48
C HIS A 37 5.60 3.85 -6.97
N LEU A 38 5.08 4.10 -5.75
CA LEU A 38 4.26 3.12 -5.00
C LEU A 38 3.06 3.66 -4.15
N GLY A 39 2.89 4.97 -3.97
CA GLY A 39 1.58 5.61 -3.72
C GLY A 39 0.90 5.64 -2.31
N PHE A 40 1.24 4.81 -1.30
CA PHE A 40 0.41 4.69 -0.06
C PHE A 40 1.14 4.77 1.32
N LYS A 41 0.39 4.70 2.46
CA LYS A 41 0.84 4.99 3.85
C LYS A 41 0.57 3.81 4.85
N PRO A 42 1.57 3.20 5.52
CA PRO A 42 1.43 2.13 6.55
C PRO A 42 1.70 2.65 8.02
N ARG A 43 1.80 1.91 9.15
CA ARG A 43 1.99 0.46 9.53
C ARG A 43 1.28 0.13 10.90
N SER A 44 0.97 -1.14 11.24
CA SER A 44 0.84 -1.65 12.64
C SER A 44 1.04 -3.19 12.75
N GLN A 45 1.39 -3.74 13.94
CA GLN A 45 1.73 -5.17 14.16
C GLN A 45 1.40 -5.69 15.60
N GLY A 46 1.22 -7.02 15.77
CA GLY A 46 1.19 -7.73 17.07
C GLY A 46 0.74 -9.21 17.00
N GLN A 47 1.28 -10.10 17.85
CA GLN A 47 1.01 -11.55 18.00
C GLN A 47 1.54 -12.02 19.39
N TYR A 48 1.14 -13.08 20.11
CA TYR A 48 0.44 -14.37 19.87
C TYR A 48 -0.80 -14.50 20.80
N ILE A 49 -1.81 -15.36 20.62
CA ILE A 49 -2.07 -16.52 19.74
C ILE A 49 -2.10 -16.14 18.25
N ASN A 50 -2.28 -17.09 17.33
CA ASN A 50 -2.41 -16.81 15.89
C ASN A 50 -3.85 -16.94 15.33
N PRO A 51 -4.86 -16.19 15.83
CA PRO A 51 -6.04 -15.90 15.03
C PRO A 51 -5.67 -14.92 13.89
N ASN A 52 -4.49 -14.30 13.93
CA ASN A 52 -4.04 -13.34 12.92
C ASN A 52 -4.04 -13.90 11.50
N THR A 53 -3.80 -15.19 11.27
CA THR A 53 -3.97 -15.79 9.91
C THR A 53 -5.43 -15.68 9.44
N MET A 54 -6.39 -16.07 10.28
CA MET A 54 -7.82 -15.96 9.99
C MET A 54 -8.29 -14.49 9.91
N LEU A 55 -7.77 -13.61 10.77
CA LEU A 55 -8.05 -12.17 10.74
C LEU A 55 -7.44 -11.50 9.49
N LYS A 56 -6.21 -11.82 9.09
CA LYS A 56 -5.60 -11.35 7.84
C LYS A 56 -6.42 -11.78 6.63
N LYS A 57 -6.84 -13.05 6.56
CA LYS A 57 -7.77 -13.57 5.54
C LYS A 57 -9.11 -12.82 5.57
N ALA A 58 -9.69 -12.58 6.74
CA ALA A 58 -10.97 -11.87 6.90
C ALA A 58 -10.87 -10.40 6.49
N THR A 59 -9.89 -9.65 7.00
CA THR A 59 -9.64 -8.24 6.65
C THR A 59 -9.30 -8.08 5.17
N CYS A 60 -8.49 -8.98 4.59
CA CYS A 60 -8.22 -9.00 3.16
C CYS A 60 -9.51 -9.25 2.35
N ASN A 61 -10.37 -10.18 2.77
CA ASN A 61 -11.67 -10.40 2.14
C ASN A 61 -12.63 -9.20 2.27
N VAL A 62 -12.64 -8.50 3.41
CA VAL A 62 -13.42 -7.25 3.55
C VAL A 62 -12.92 -6.20 2.56
N ILE A 63 -11.60 -5.96 2.50
CA ILE A 63 -10.98 -5.01 1.56
C ILE A 63 -11.24 -5.43 0.10
N ALA A 64 -11.07 -6.70 -0.26
CA ALA A 64 -11.34 -7.21 -1.60
C ALA A 64 -12.82 -7.13 -2.00
N SER A 65 -13.75 -7.30 -1.05
CA SER A 65 -15.18 -7.13 -1.29
C SER A 65 -15.56 -5.68 -1.55
N LEU A 66 -14.90 -4.72 -0.90
CA LEU A 66 -15.10 -3.29 -1.13
C LEU A 66 -14.44 -2.79 -2.42
N ILE A 67 -13.24 -3.25 -2.74
CA ILE A 67 -12.48 -2.78 -3.91
C ILE A 67 -12.90 -3.49 -5.19
N PHE A 68 -13.05 -4.82 -5.17
CA PHE A 68 -13.25 -5.65 -6.38
C PHE A 68 -14.58 -6.45 -6.39
N ALA A 69 -15.51 -6.16 -5.47
CA ALA A 69 -16.73 -6.98 -5.24
C ALA A 69 -16.45 -8.48 -4.95
N ARG A 70 -15.20 -8.85 -4.63
CA ARG A 70 -14.74 -10.25 -4.60
C ARG A 70 -14.45 -10.73 -3.18
N ARG A 71 -14.92 -11.93 -2.87
CA ARG A 71 -14.60 -12.67 -1.65
C ARG A 71 -13.95 -13.99 -2.05
N PHE A 72 -12.76 -14.25 -1.53
CA PHE A 72 -12.02 -15.49 -1.71
C PHE A 72 -12.40 -16.49 -0.61
N GLU A 73 -12.25 -17.79 -0.88
CA GLU A 73 -12.28 -18.79 0.20
C GLU A 73 -11.04 -18.63 1.09
N TYR A 74 -11.15 -18.93 2.38
CA TYR A 74 -10.01 -18.78 3.29
C TYR A 74 -8.85 -19.71 2.92
N GLU A 75 -9.14 -20.87 2.33
CA GLU A 75 -8.16 -21.88 1.94
C GLU A 75 -7.72 -21.75 0.47
N ASP A 76 -8.20 -20.71 -0.24
CA ASP A 76 -7.85 -20.41 -1.62
C ASP A 76 -6.33 -20.15 -1.77
N PRO A 77 -5.60 -20.94 -2.60
CA PRO A 77 -4.18 -20.74 -2.83
C PRO A 77 -3.86 -19.37 -3.45
N TYR A 78 -4.79 -18.73 -4.16
CA TYR A 78 -4.65 -17.37 -4.68
C TYR A 78 -4.68 -16.33 -3.55
N LEU A 79 -5.63 -16.43 -2.61
CA LEU A 79 -5.66 -15.59 -1.40
C LEU A 79 -4.41 -15.78 -0.55
N ILE A 80 -4.00 -17.03 -0.32
CA ILE A 80 -2.81 -17.37 0.48
C ILE A 80 -1.54 -16.82 -0.19
N ARG A 81 -1.42 -16.94 -1.52
CA ARG A 81 -0.31 -16.34 -2.29
C ARG A 81 -0.32 -14.81 -2.22
N MET A 82 -1.47 -14.17 -2.40
CA MET A 82 -1.62 -12.72 -2.32
C MET A 82 -1.24 -12.19 -0.93
N LEU A 83 -1.76 -12.82 0.14
CA LEU A 83 -1.41 -12.46 1.52
C LEU A 83 0.08 -12.63 1.79
N LYS A 84 0.70 -13.73 1.35
CA LYS A 84 2.15 -13.91 1.49
C LYS A 84 2.92 -12.80 0.77
N VAL A 85 2.62 -12.57 -0.51
CA VAL A 85 3.33 -11.56 -1.32
C VAL A 85 3.15 -10.16 -0.75
N LEU A 86 1.98 -9.84 -0.19
CA LEU A 86 1.71 -8.62 0.56
C LEU A 86 2.52 -8.53 1.88
N GLU A 87 2.66 -9.62 2.62
CA GLU A 87 3.49 -9.63 3.84
C GLU A 87 4.99 -9.49 3.52
N ASP A 88 5.46 -10.18 2.49
CA ASP A 88 6.83 -10.06 1.98
C ASP A 88 7.08 -8.61 1.49
N SER A 89 6.13 -7.97 0.80
CA SER A 89 6.25 -6.59 0.30
C SER A 89 6.13 -5.52 1.40
N LEU A 90 5.26 -5.70 2.38
CA LEU A 90 5.21 -4.87 3.58
C LEU A 90 6.50 -5.01 4.42
N THR A 91 7.17 -6.16 4.35
CA THR A 91 8.48 -6.39 4.98
C THR A 91 9.60 -5.68 4.21
N GLU A 92 9.61 -5.76 2.88
CA GLU A 92 10.48 -4.93 2.01
C GLU A 92 10.35 -3.44 2.35
N LEU A 93 9.11 -2.93 2.49
CA LEU A 93 8.81 -1.53 2.83
C LEU A 93 9.06 -1.14 4.30
N SER A 94 9.35 -2.10 5.20
CA SER A 94 9.52 -1.82 6.64
C SER A 94 10.90 -2.11 7.22
N GLY A 95 11.76 -2.84 6.52
CA GLY A 95 13.15 -3.08 6.90
C GLY A 95 14.09 -1.88 6.70
N LEU A 96 15.39 -2.12 6.91
CA LEU A 96 16.45 -1.11 6.77
C LEU A 96 16.74 -0.70 5.31
N ILE A 97 16.34 -1.53 4.34
CA ILE A 97 16.60 -1.29 2.92
C ILE A 97 15.95 0.01 2.41
N PRO A 98 14.65 0.29 2.68
CA PRO A 98 14.04 1.59 2.42
C PRO A 98 14.79 2.80 3.00
N GLU A 99 15.31 2.69 4.22
CA GLU A 99 16.03 3.78 4.89
C GLU A 99 17.38 4.06 4.21
N VAL A 100 18.11 3.00 3.86
CA VAL A 100 19.36 3.08 3.08
C VAL A 100 19.09 3.63 1.67
N ILE A 101 18.03 3.20 0.99
CA ILE A 101 17.64 3.72 -0.34
C ILE A 101 17.23 5.19 -0.28
N ASN A 102 16.47 5.61 0.74
CA ASN A 102 16.08 7.00 0.94
C ASN A 102 17.30 7.91 1.24
N THR A 103 18.35 7.35 1.86
CA THR A 103 19.63 8.04 2.10
C THR A 103 20.52 8.06 0.85
N PHE A 104 20.50 7.00 0.04
CA PHE A 104 21.35 6.80 -1.14
C PHE A 104 20.54 6.40 -2.39
N PRO A 105 19.75 7.33 -2.97
CA PRO A 105 18.83 7.03 -4.09
C PRO A 105 19.54 6.58 -5.39
N ILE A 106 20.86 6.76 -5.48
CA ILE A 106 21.68 6.19 -6.56
C ILE A 106 21.62 4.66 -6.61
N LEU A 107 21.30 3.99 -5.50
CA LEU A 107 21.12 2.52 -5.46
C LEU A 107 19.94 2.04 -6.33
N LEU A 108 18.91 2.88 -6.55
CA LEU A 108 17.79 2.59 -7.45
C LEU A 108 18.18 2.66 -8.93
N HIS A 109 19.25 3.38 -9.27
CA HIS A 109 19.75 3.51 -10.65
C HIS A 109 20.53 2.28 -11.12
N ILE A 110 20.69 1.26 -10.26
CA ILE A 110 21.29 -0.03 -10.58
C ILE A 110 20.14 -1.05 -10.70
N PRO A 111 19.69 -1.43 -11.91
CA PRO A 111 18.43 -2.18 -12.09
C PRO A 111 18.39 -3.48 -11.28
N ARG A 112 19.47 -4.26 -11.33
CA ARG A 112 19.64 -5.53 -10.59
C ARG A 112 19.59 -5.39 -9.05
N LEU A 113 19.76 -4.19 -8.50
CA LEU A 113 19.53 -3.93 -7.07
C LEU A 113 18.08 -3.49 -6.82
N ALA A 114 17.56 -2.55 -7.61
CA ALA A 114 16.16 -2.14 -7.54
C ALA A 114 15.18 -3.33 -7.69
N ASP A 115 15.45 -4.23 -8.64
CA ASP A 115 14.67 -5.46 -8.87
C ASP A 115 14.68 -6.41 -7.67
N LYS A 116 15.79 -6.48 -6.93
CA LYS A 116 15.91 -7.33 -5.74
C LYS A 116 15.27 -6.71 -4.49
N PHE A 117 15.32 -5.40 -4.36
CA PHE A 117 14.79 -4.69 -3.20
C PHE A 117 13.28 -4.39 -3.29
N LEU A 118 12.69 -4.53 -4.49
CA LEU A 118 11.28 -4.29 -4.76
C LEU A 118 10.60 -5.52 -5.38
N GLN A 119 11.16 -6.73 -5.21
CA GLN A 119 10.68 -7.92 -5.93
C GLN A 119 9.26 -8.32 -5.47
N SER A 120 9.02 -8.29 -4.17
CA SER A 120 7.72 -8.64 -3.58
C SER A 120 6.72 -7.51 -3.82
N GLN A 121 7.15 -6.24 -3.74
CA GLN A 121 6.36 -5.08 -4.17
C GLN A 121 5.89 -5.17 -5.62
N LYS A 122 6.79 -5.47 -6.58
CA LYS A 122 6.43 -5.70 -7.99
C LYS A 122 5.47 -6.88 -8.15
N SER A 123 5.70 -7.96 -7.39
CA SER A 123 4.85 -9.14 -7.40
C SER A 123 3.45 -8.87 -6.83
N PHE A 124 3.32 -7.99 -5.83
CA PHE A 124 2.03 -7.57 -5.27
C PHE A 124 1.26 -6.69 -6.26
N ILE A 125 1.92 -5.69 -6.85
CA ILE A 125 1.31 -4.81 -7.86
C ILE A 125 0.81 -5.64 -9.05
N ALA A 126 1.59 -6.60 -9.56
CA ALA A 126 1.13 -7.48 -10.62
C ALA A 126 -0.14 -8.30 -10.24
N ILE A 127 -0.37 -8.63 -8.96
CA ILE A 127 -1.62 -9.27 -8.52
C ILE A 127 -2.78 -8.25 -8.51
N VAL A 128 -2.53 -7.02 -8.05
CA VAL A 128 -3.52 -5.93 -8.05
C VAL A 128 -3.92 -5.54 -9.49
N ASP A 129 -2.96 -5.45 -10.42
CA ASP A 129 -3.19 -5.14 -11.84
C ASP A 129 -4.03 -6.22 -12.53
N ASN A 130 -3.81 -7.49 -12.20
CA ASN A 130 -4.65 -8.59 -12.69
C ASN A 130 -6.09 -8.47 -12.15
N LEU A 131 -6.29 -8.18 -10.86
CA LEU A 131 -7.62 -7.97 -10.29
C LEU A 131 -8.33 -6.73 -10.85
N LEU A 132 -7.59 -5.64 -11.10
CA LEU A 132 -8.10 -4.44 -11.77
C LEU A 132 -8.52 -4.74 -13.22
N THR A 133 -7.75 -5.59 -13.92
CA THR A 133 -8.07 -6.04 -15.28
C THR A 133 -9.30 -6.95 -15.30
N GLU A 134 -9.38 -7.92 -14.40
CA GLU A 134 -10.57 -8.79 -14.21
C GLU A 134 -11.82 -7.99 -13.82
N ASN A 135 -11.68 -6.90 -13.04
CA ASN A 135 -12.79 -6.01 -12.73
C ASN A 135 -13.25 -5.21 -13.97
N ARG A 136 -12.29 -4.68 -14.75
CA ARG A 136 -12.55 -3.89 -15.97
C ARG A 136 -13.21 -4.69 -17.09
N THR A 137 -12.92 -5.98 -17.27
CA THR A 137 -13.59 -6.80 -18.31
C THR A 137 -15.07 -7.03 -18.06
N THR A 138 -15.57 -6.71 -16.87
CA THR A 138 -16.99 -6.84 -16.48
C THR A 138 -17.63 -5.49 -16.11
N TRP A 139 -16.93 -4.39 -16.31
CA TRP A 139 -17.40 -3.04 -16.00
C TRP A 139 -18.30 -2.48 -17.11
N ASP A 140 -19.37 -1.80 -16.72
CA ASP A 140 -20.31 -1.11 -17.61
C ASP A 140 -20.52 0.32 -17.09
N PRO A 141 -20.03 1.36 -17.80
CA PRO A 141 -20.21 2.76 -17.41
C PRO A 141 -21.67 3.23 -17.34
N ALA A 142 -22.62 2.51 -17.96
CA ALA A 142 -24.05 2.83 -17.89
C ALA A 142 -24.75 2.31 -16.62
N GLN A 143 -24.07 1.50 -15.81
CA GLN A 143 -24.62 0.91 -14.58
C GLN A 143 -24.04 1.56 -13.31
N SER A 144 -24.77 1.44 -12.20
CA SER A 144 -24.28 1.86 -10.88
C SER A 144 -23.01 1.07 -10.49
N PRO A 145 -21.96 1.72 -9.96
CA PRO A 145 -20.70 1.05 -9.65
C PRO A 145 -20.89 -0.05 -8.59
N ARG A 146 -20.36 -1.25 -8.88
CA ARG A 146 -20.54 -2.46 -8.07
C ARG A 146 -19.57 -2.51 -6.88
N ASN A 147 -18.50 -1.73 -6.94
CA ASN A 147 -17.41 -1.65 -5.97
C ASN A 147 -16.67 -0.31 -6.09
N LEU A 148 -15.68 -0.08 -5.23
CA LEU A 148 -14.88 1.15 -5.24
C LEU A 148 -14.05 1.31 -6.52
N THR A 149 -13.55 0.24 -7.14
CA THR A 149 -12.81 0.34 -8.40
C THR A 149 -13.71 0.88 -9.52
N ASP A 150 -14.93 0.35 -9.68
CA ASP A 150 -15.90 0.89 -10.64
C ASP A 150 -16.21 2.38 -10.37
N ALA A 151 -16.38 2.75 -9.10
CA ALA A 151 -16.70 4.12 -8.71
C ALA A 151 -15.57 5.11 -8.99
N PHE A 152 -14.31 4.71 -8.75
CA PHE A 152 -13.15 5.52 -9.10
C PHE A 152 -12.94 5.60 -10.62
N LEU A 153 -13.21 4.53 -11.39
CA LEU A 153 -13.14 4.58 -12.85
C LEU A 153 -14.18 5.56 -13.42
N ALA A 154 -15.43 5.50 -12.93
CA ALA A 154 -16.50 6.39 -13.37
C ALA A 154 -16.27 7.88 -13.07
N GLU A 155 -15.53 8.22 -12.00
CA GLU A 155 -15.16 9.61 -11.68
C GLU A 155 -13.87 10.08 -12.40
N ILE A 156 -13.07 9.15 -12.96
CA ILE A 156 -11.87 9.45 -13.77
C ILE A 156 -12.21 9.65 -15.26
N GLU A 157 -13.25 9.02 -15.77
CA GLU A 157 -13.71 9.13 -17.17
C GLU A 157 -14.76 10.24 -17.40
N LYS A 158 -14.76 11.27 -16.54
CA LYS A 158 -15.81 12.30 -16.38
C LYS A 158 -15.27 13.72 -16.54
#